data_AF-A0A370PFV5-F1
#
_entry.id   AF-A0A370PFV5-F1
#
_cell.length_a   1.000
_cell.length_b   1.000
_cell.length_c   1.000
_cell.angle_alpha   90.00
_cell.angle_beta   90.00
_cell.angle_gamma   90.00
#
_symmetry.space_group_name_H-M   'P 1'
#
loop_
_entity.id
_entity.type
_entity.pdbx_description
1 polymer ?
#
loop_
_entity_poly.entity_id
_entity_poly.type
_entity_poly.pdbx_seq_one_letter_code
_entity_poly.pdbx_strand_id
1 'polypeptide(L)'
;MKKVDGEYSKLTGIYFPVLEHAVSQKKPTELSYWMDDFRHIMGTISHLFGPLSSIFLAKFICFDKTKVQGRLNSLQSVVSVPKDSGAPIQLLHLSFGEVLVDRSASDKFWIDEPAGHTQLIKDCLLCMDRDLHRDVCHISDPILKRNEIEKAVLERHVPPELRYACRYWIRHLENSGPSAIDWRQIEDFLKSHFLHWLEVMSLFGRVSETIYNITGLQSLGKVSDVESPWLTDFLHDAKHFVLKNFQIADEVFIAQVWCSHPRCRSSGGCLKQSFPLSYASCHEPSKCGAQNYRRSRAIQAQLNQ
;
A
#
# COMPACT_ATOMS: atom_id res chain seq x y z
N MET A 1 1.30 -28.48 24.29
CA MET A 1 0.41 -27.96 25.34
C MET A 1 1.19 -26.96 26.19
N LYS A 2 1.16 -25.68 25.83
CA LYS A 2 1.72 -24.61 26.69
C LYS A 2 0.54 -24.01 27.48
N LYS A 3 0.68 -23.94 28.80
CA LYS A 3 -0.27 -23.29 29.73
C LYS A 3 -0.50 -21.84 29.29
N VAL A 4 -1.71 -21.51 28.83
CA VAL A 4 -2.15 -20.14 28.55
C VAL A 4 -3.57 -19.97 29.15
N ASP A 5 -3.76 -20.26 30.44
CA ASP A 5 -5.12 -20.38 30.99
C ASP A 5 -5.50 -19.32 32.05
N GLY A 6 -4.56 -18.48 32.50
CA GLY A 6 -4.83 -17.52 33.59
C GLY A 6 -5.19 -16.10 33.15
N GLU A 7 -4.41 -15.52 32.23
CA GLU A 7 -4.58 -14.12 31.81
C GLU A 7 -5.58 -13.99 30.64
N TYR A 8 -5.52 -14.88 29.65
CA TYR A 8 -6.46 -14.89 28.53
C TYR A 8 -7.91 -15.12 28.98
N SER A 9 -8.12 -16.00 29.98
CA SER A 9 -9.45 -16.23 30.59
C SER A 9 -10.05 -14.97 31.24
N LYS A 10 -9.20 -14.09 31.80
CA LYS A 10 -9.65 -12.80 32.36
C LYS A 10 -9.97 -11.78 31.27
N LEU A 11 -9.18 -11.76 30.19
CA LEU A 11 -9.38 -10.87 29.05
C LEU A 11 -10.65 -11.23 28.27
N THR A 12 -10.91 -12.51 28.03
CA THR A 12 -12.15 -12.97 27.40
C THR A 12 -13.37 -12.61 28.22
N GLY A 13 -13.27 -12.66 29.56
CA GLY A 13 -14.31 -12.19 30.48
C GLY A 13 -14.66 -10.69 30.37
N ILE A 14 -13.75 -9.86 29.84
CA ILE A 14 -13.99 -8.41 29.62
C ILE A 14 -14.55 -8.16 28.22
N TYR A 15 -13.96 -8.77 27.20
CA TYR A 15 -14.27 -8.44 25.81
C TYR A 15 -15.49 -9.20 25.26
N PHE A 16 -15.69 -10.45 25.66
CA PHE A 16 -16.78 -11.25 25.08
C PHE A 16 -18.17 -10.75 25.46
N PRO A 17 -18.43 -10.24 26.67
CA PRO A 17 -19.72 -9.62 26.97
C PRO A 17 -20.05 -8.48 26.01
N VAL A 18 -19.06 -7.67 25.60
CA VAL A 18 -19.24 -6.60 24.61
C VAL A 18 -19.59 -7.18 23.24
N LEU A 19 -18.84 -8.18 22.78
CA LEU A 19 -19.05 -8.81 21.47
C LEU A 19 -20.39 -9.56 21.40
N GLU A 20 -20.72 -10.31 22.44
CA GLU A 20 -21.99 -11.03 22.56
C GLU A 20 -23.17 -10.07 22.68
N HIS A 21 -23.01 -8.95 23.39
CA HIS A 21 -24.01 -7.90 23.40
C HIS A 21 -24.24 -7.36 21.98
N ALA A 22 -23.17 -7.02 21.24
CA ALA A 22 -23.28 -6.53 19.87
C ALA A 22 -24.00 -7.53 18.93
N VAL A 23 -23.71 -8.82 19.07
CA VAL A 23 -24.34 -9.92 18.34
C VAL A 23 -25.82 -10.10 18.72
N SER A 24 -26.15 -10.02 20.01
CA SER A 24 -27.53 -10.20 20.50
C SER A 24 -28.52 -9.17 19.95
N GLN A 25 -28.02 -8.01 19.51
CA GLN A 25 -28.84 -6.96 18.88
C GLN A 25 -29.17 -7.25 17.41
N LYS A 26 -28.72 -8.38 16.85
CA LYS A 26 -28.91 -8.73 15.42
C LYS A 26 -29.99 -9.78 15.25
N LYS A 27 -30.77 -9.62 14.18
CA LYS A 27 -31.74 -10.64 13.76
C LYS A 27 -30.98 -11.88 13.25
N PRO A 28 -31.53 -13.10 13.43
CA PRO A 28 -30.89 -14.33 12.95
C PRO A 28 -30.54 -14.29 11.45
N THR A 29 -31.39 -13.67 10.63
CA THR A 29 -31.20 -13.50 9.17
C THR A 29 -30.05 -12.56 8.81
N GLU A 30 -29.68 -11.65 9.71
CA GLU A 30 -28.63 -10.64 9.49
C GLU A 30 -27.31 -11.02 10.15
N LEU A 31 -27.32 -12.01 11.05
CA LEU A 31 -26.18 -12.34 11.89
C LEU A 31 -24.98 -12.81 11.07
N SER A 32 -25.19 -13.65 10.05
CA SER A 32 -24.09 -14.14 9.19
C SER A 32 -23.38 -12.97 8.52
N TYR A 33 -24.12 -12.12 7.82
CA TYR A 33 -23.56 -10.93 7.16
C TYR A 33 -22.90 -9.98 8.15
N TRP A 34 -23.48 -9.81 9.34
CA TRP A 34 -22.87 -8.97 10.38
C TRP A 34 -21.52 -9.53 10.83
N MET A 35 -21.41 -10.85 11.03
CA MET A 35 -20.18 -11.52 11.43
C MET A 35 -19.11 -11.45 10.34
N ASP A 36 -19.49 -11.58 9.08
CA ASP A 36 -18.55 -11.46 7.95
C ASP A 36 -18.00 -10.03 7.85
N ASP A 37 -18.87 -9.03 7.93
CA ASP A 37 -18.48 -7.62 8.00
C ASP A 37 -17.57 -7.34 9.20
N PHE A 38 -17.91 -7.91 10.37
CA PHE A 38 -17.12 -7.76 11.60
C PHE A 38 -15.72 -8.33 11.42
N ARG A 39 -15.59 -9.58 10.94
CA ARG A 39 -14.28 -10.22 10.75
C ARG A 39 -13.44 -9.46 9.74
N HIS A 40 -14.04 -8.98 8.66
CA HIS A 40 -13.33 -8.17 7.68
C HIS A 40 -12.84 -6.86 8.30
N ILE A 41 -13.73 -6.04 8.88
CA ILE A 41 -13.37 -4.72 9.42
C ILE A 41 -12.40 -4.82 10.59
N MET A 42 -12.70 -5.67 11.57
CA MET A 42 -11.84 -5.84 12.74
C MET A 42 -10.54 -6.56 12.37
N GLY A 43 -10.57 -7.45 11.39
CA GLY A 43 -9.39 -8.10 10.88
C GLY A 43 -8.47 -7.08 10.21
N THR A 44 -9.00 -6.23 9.32
CA THR A 44 -8.24 -5.13 8.75
C THR A 44 -7.62 -4.27 9.85
N ILE A 45 -8.43 -3.74 10.79
CA ILE A 45 -7.94 -2.85 11.87
C ILE A 45 -6.84 -3.50 12.69
N SER A 46 -6.98 -4.77 13.04
CA SER A 46 -6.02 -5.49 13.90
C SER A 46 -4.67 -5.72 13.20
N HIS A 47 -4.67 -5.82 11.86
CA HIS A 47 -3.48 -6.15 11.08
C HIS A 47 -2.87 -4.94 10.33
N LEU A 48 -3.44 -3.73 10.46
CA LEU A 48 -2.87 -2.54 9.84
C LEU A 48 -1.51 -2.18 10.48
N PHE A 49 -0.49 -1.93 9.67
CA PHE A 49 0.83 -1.47 10.14
C PHE A 49 0.88 0.03 10.47
N GLY A 50 -0.21 0.74 10.18
CA GLY A 50 -0.42 2.15 10.48
C GLY A 50 -1.93 2.42 10.46
N PRO A 51 -2.51 3.03 11.49
CA PRO A 51 -3.95 3.11 11.62
C PRO A 51 -4.54 4.08 10.59
N LEU A 52 -5.73 3.74 10.07
CA LEU A 52 -6.50 4.56 9.16
C LEU A 52 -7.72 5.15 9.88
N SER A 53 -8.23 6.30 9.40
CA SER A 53 -9.52 6.81 9.87
C SER A 53 -10.66 5.93 9.36
N SER A 54 -11.87 6.04 9.93
CA SER A 54 -13.01 5.25 9.47
C SER A 54 -13.37 5.48 8.01
N ILE A 55 -13.15 6.71 7.51
CA ILE A 55 -13.38 7.05 6.11
C ILE A 55 -12.35 6.37 5.21
N PHE A 56 -11.06 6.48 5.56
CA PHE A 56 -9.99 5.90 4.74
C PHE A 56 -9.99 4.37 4.81
N LEU A 57 -10.34 3.79 5.96
CA LEU A 57 -10.56 2.36 6.10
C LEU A 57 -11.65 1.88 5.14
N ALA A 58 -12.83 2.52 5.14
CA ALA A 58 -13.93 2.14 4.26
C ALA A 58 -13.55 2.20 2.77
N LYS A 59 -12.81 3.24 2.36
CA LYS A 59 -12.30 3.36 0.99
C LYS A 59 -11.23 2.32 0.64
N PHE A 60 -10.37 2.00 1.60
CA PHE A 60 -9.27 1.06 1.44
C PHE A 60 -9.78 -0.37 1.22
N ILE A 61 -10.74 -0.82 2.04
CA ILE A 61 -11.37 -2.16 1.90
C ILE A 61 -12.60 -2.17 0.98
N CYS A 62 -12.81 -1.11 0.18
CA CYS A 62 -13.94 -0.95 -0.75
C CYS A 62 -15.31 -1.28 -0.12
N PHE A 63 -15.52 -0.84 1.12
CA PHE A 63 -16.70 -1.17 1.92
C PHE A 63 -17.63 0.03 2.10
N ASP A 64 -18.92 -0.24 2.28
CA ASP A 64 -19.88 0.82 2.53
C ASP A 64 -19.55 1.54 3.86
N LYS A 65 -19.36 2.87 3.77
CA LYS A 65 -19.00 3.70 4.92
C LYS A 65 -20.00 3.60 6.06
N THR A 66 -21.30 3.48 5.77
CA THR A 66 -22.35 3.38 6.79
C THR A 66 -22.28 2.03 7.51
N LYS A 67 -21.96 0.94 6.79
CA LYS A 67 -21.70 -0.36 7.38
C LYS A 67 -20.47 -0.31 8.29
N VAL A 68 -19.35 0.24 7.82
CA VAL A 68 -18.13 0.38 8.63
C VAL A 68 -18.42 1.15 9.91
N GLN A 69 -19.01 2.34 9.78
CA GLN A 69 -19.36 3.16 10.94
C GLN A 69 -20.34 2.45 11.88
N GLY A 70 -21.34 1.73 11.34
CA GLY A 70 -22.30 0.97 12.12
C GLY A 70 -21.66 -0.17 12.92
N ARG A 71 -20.67 -0.87 12.35
CA ARG A 71 -19.90 -1.92 13.06
C ARG A 71 -19.02 -1.32 14.15
N LEU A 72 -18.30 -0.26 13.84
CA LEU A 72 -17.46 0.42 14.84
C LEU A 72 -18.29 1.03 15.97
N ASN A 73 -19.48 1.57 15.66
CA ASN A 73 -20.40 2.10 16.66
C ASN A 73 -20.91 1.03 17.63
N SER A 74 -21.09 -0.22 17.17
CA SER A 74 -21.44 -1.32 18.06
C SER A 74 -20.31 -1.77 18.99
N LEU A 75 -19.09 -1.26 18.78
CA LEU A 75 -17.88 -1.64 19.50
C LEU A 75 -17.22 -0.44 20.20
N GLN A 76 -17.95 0.65 20.46
CA GLN A 76 -17.39 1.89 21.05
C GLN A 76 -16.72 1.70 22.42
N SER A 77 -17.06 0.63 23.14
CA SER A 77 -16.42 0.28 24.41
C SER A 77 -15.01 -0.29 24.26
N VAL A 78 -14.62 -0.74 23.06
CA VAL A 78 -13.31 -1.35 22.76
C VAL A 78 -12.59 -0.70 21.58
N VAL A 79 -13.31 0.09 20.78
CA VAL A 79 -12.78 0.85 19.64
C VAL A 79 -13.13 2.33 19.78
N SER A 80 -12.11 3.18 19.72
CA SER A 80 -12.26 4.62 19.60
C SER A 80 -12.34 5.02 18.13
N VAL A 81 -13.43 5.69 17.75
CA VAL A 81 -13.58 6.36 16.45
C VAL A 81 -13.66 7.86 16.68
N PRO A 82 -12.60 8.62 16.37
CA PRO A 82 -12.62 10.06 16.52
C PRO A 82 -13.74 10.72 15.69
N LYS A 83 -14.25 11.86 16.18
CA LYS A 83 -15.20 12.69 15.43
C LYS A 83 -14.56 13.39 14.23
N ASP A 84 -13.26 13.70 14.33
CA ASP A 84 -12.49 14.19 13.20
C ASP A 84 -12.35 13.08 12.16
N SER A 85 -12.89 13.33 10.98
CA SER A 85 -12.85 12.44 9.82
C SER A 85 -11.45 12.01 9.39
N GLY A 86 -10.43 12.81 9.69
CA GLY A 86 -9.03 12.52 9.35
C GLY A 86 -8.29 11.70 10.42
N ALA A 87 -8.81 11.66 11.65
CA ALA A 87 -8.12 11.04 12.77
C ALA A 87 -8.29 9.50 12.76
N PRO A 88 -7.22 8.76 13.11
CA PRO A 88 -7.19 7.30 12.98
C PRO A 88 -8.11 6.61 13.99
N ILE A 89 -8.66 5.45 13.58
CA ILE A 89 -9.31 4.51 14.49
C ILE A 89 -8.26 3.94 15.45
N GLN A 90 -8.63 3.77 16.72
CA GLN A 90 -7.75 3.18 17.73
C GLN A 90 -8.48 2.07 18.48
N LEU A 91 -7.82 0.93 18.66
CA LEU A 91 -8.26 -0.04 19.66
C LEU A 91 -7.95 0.55 21.03
N LEU A 92 -8.93 0.60 21.93
CA LEU A 92 -8.76 1.17 23.28
C LEU A 92 -7.81 0.32 24.13
N HIS A 93 -7.70 -0.97 23.80
CA HIS A 93 -6.84 -1.92 24.49
C HIS A 93 -6.09 -2.77 23.46
N LEU A 94 -4.77 -2.80 23.55
CA LEU A 94 -3.91 -3.64 22.69
C LEU A 94 -4.31 -5.12 22.78
N SER A 95 -4.62 -5.60 23.99
CA SER A 95 -5.03 -6.98 24.23
C SER A 95 -6.36 -7.37 23.60
N PHE A 96 -7.18 -6.41 23.16
CA PHE A 96 -8.40 -6.73 22.41
C PHE A 96 -8.07 -7.32 21.04
N GLY A 97 -7.07 -6.76 20.33
CA GLY A 97 -6.59 -7.31 19.06
C GLY A 97 -5.99 -8.70 19.24
N GLU A 98 -5.19 -8.90 20.29
CA GLU A 98 -4.57 -10.21 20.62
C GLU A 98 -5.61 -11.30 20.88
N VAL A 99 -6.71 -10.95 21.57
CA VAL A 99 -7.82 -11.89 21.82
C VAL A 99 -8.56 -12.28 20.53
N LEU A 100 -8.64 -11.38 19.55
CA LEU A 100 -9.34 -11.66 18.28
C LEU A 100 -8.54 -12.60 17.36
N VAL A 101 -7.21 -12.56 17.42
CA VAL A 101 -6.35 -13.43 16.58
C VAL A 101 -6.09 -14.80 17.21
N ASP A 102 -6.30 -14.95 18.52
CA ASP A 102 -6.18 -16.23 19.22
C ASP A 102 -7.43 -17.11 19.05
N ARG A 103 -7.32 -18.15 18.23
CA ARG A 103 -8.39 -19.13 18.01
C ARG A 103 -8.82 -19.85 19.30
N SER A 104 -7.89 -20.05 20.24
CA SER A 104 -8.20 -20.73 21.51
C SER A 104 -9.06 -19.87 22.42
N ALA A 105 -9.05 -18.55 22.24
CA ALA A 105 -9.91 -17.63 22.97
C ALA A 105 -11.37 -17.73 22.50
N SER A 106 -11.63 -17.76 21.19
CA SER A 106 -12.99 -17.96 20.65
C SER A 106 -13.01 -18.32 19.18
N ASP A 107 -13.53 -19.51 18.84
CA ASP A 107 -13.75 -19.89 17.44
C ASP A 107 -14.82 -19.01 16.74
N LYS A 108 -15.77 -18.44 17.50
CA LYS A 108 -16.85 -17.59 16.96
C LYS A 108 -16.33 -16.26 16.45
N PHE A 109 -15.51 -15.56 17.24
CA PHE A 109 -14.99 -14.22 16.95
C PHE A 109 -13.57 -14.22 16.41
N TRP A 110 -12.97 -15.40 16.23
CA TRP A 110 -11.60 -15.55 15.73
C TRP A 110 -11.42 -14.90 14.35
N ILE A 111 -10.26 -14.27 14.22
CA ILE A 111 -9.74 -13.68 13.00
C ILE A 111 -8.43 -14.40 12.67
N ASP A 112 -8.43 -15.11 11.54
CA ASP A 112 -7.25 -15.77 11.00
C ASP A 112 -6.25 -14.72 10.49
N GLU A 113 -5.12 -14.58 11.17
CA GLU A 113 -4.09 -13.57 10.88
C GLU A 113 -3.46 -13.76 9.49
N PRO A 114 -2.91 -14.94 9.13
CA PRO A 114 -2.43 -15.19 7.76
C PRO A 114 -3.48 -14.93 6.68
N ALA A 115 -4.74 -15.32 6.90
CA ALA A 115 -5.82 -15.05 5.95
C ALA A 115 -6.16 -13.56 5.87
N GLY A 116 -6.12 -12.85 7.00
CA GLY A 116 -6.31 -11.40 7.08
C GLY A 116 -5.25 -10.63 6.29
N HIS A 117 -3.98 -11.01 6.44
CA HIS A 117 -2.89 -10.46 5.61
C HIS A 117 -3.06 -10.78 4.13
N THR A 118 -3.54 -11.98 3.79
CA THR A 118 -3.86 -12.35 2.41
C THR A 118 -4.94 -11.43 1.82
N GLN A 119 -6.00 -11.14 2.57
CA GLN A 119 -7.05 -10.22 2.15
C GLN A 119 -6.52 -8.79 1.99
N LEU A 120 -5.70 -8.31 2.93
CA LEU A 120 -5.10 -6.98 2.89
C LEU A 120 -4.22 -6.75 1.66
N ILE A 121 -3.55 -7.77 1.14
CA ILE A 121 -2.82 -7.67 -0.13
C ILE A 121 -3.79 -7.36 -1.26
N LYS A 122 -4.89 -8.10 -1.36
CA LYS A 122 -5.92 -7.88 -2.39
C LYS A 122 -6.48 -6.46 -2.28
N ASP A 123 -6.79 -6.01 -1.08
CA ASP A 123 -7.30 -4.65 -0.84
C ASP A 123 -6.25 -3.59 -1.25
N CYS A 124 -4.97 -3.81 -0.94
CA CYS A 124 -3.89 -2.92 -1.39
C CYS A 124 -3.77 -2.87 -2.91
N LEU A 125 -3.77 -4.04 -3.58
CA LEU A 125 -3.65 -4.13 -5.03
C LEU A 125 -4.85 -3.47 -5.72
N LEU A 126 -6.07 -3.71 -5.24
CA LEU A 126 -7.28 -3.05 -5.74
C LEU A 126 -7.26 -1.53 -5.52
N CYS A 127 -6.82 -1.08 -4.35
CA CYS A 127 -6.69 0.35 -4.07
C CYS A 127 -5.67 1.01 -5.01
N MET A 128 -4.55 0.35 -5.27
CA MET A 128 -3.52 0.84 -6.18
C MET A 128 -3.95 0.78 -7.64
N ASP A 129 -4.60 -0.29 -8.09
CA ASP A 129 -5.12 -0.42 -9.46
C ASP A 129 -6.14 0.69 -9.79
N ARG A 130 -6.99 1.04 -8.82
CA ARG A 130 -7.98 2.11 -8.94
C ARG A 130 -7.36 3.51 -9.05
N ASP A 131 -6.36 3.81 -8.23
CA ASP A 131 -5.92 5.18 -8.01
C ASP A 131 -4.54 5.49 -8.62
N LEU A 132 -3.69 4.48 -8.88
CA LEU A 132 -2.39 4.69 -9.51
C LEU A 132 -2.54 4.87 -11.02
N HIS A 133 -2.02 5.99 -11.50
CA HIS A 133 -1.93 6.32 -12.90
C HIS A 133 -0.64 7.09 -13.15
N ARG A 134 -0.29 7.29 -14.42
CA ARG A 134 0.87 8.11 -14.77
C ARG A 134 0.69 9.53 -14.26
N ASP A 135 1.74 10.07 -13.63
CA ASP A 135 1.74 11.44 -13.12
C ASP A 135 0.61 11.64 -12.10
N VAL A 136 0.70 10.86 -11.01
CA VAL A 136 -0.35 10.74 -9.97
C VAL A 136 -0.70 12.12 -9.40
N CYS A 137 0.29 13.00 -9.26
CA CYS A 137 0.11 14.35 -8.71
C CYS A 137 -0.09 15.43 -9.78
N HIS A 138 -0.18 15.07 -11.06
CA HIS A 138 -0.29 15.98 -12.20
C HIS A 138 0.81 17.07 -12.23
N ILE A 139 2.02 16.68 -11.84
CA ILE A 139 3.20 17.52 -11.81
C ILE A 139 3.82 17.48 -13.20
N SER A 140 3.45 18.47 -14.01
CA SER A 140 3.88 18.57 -15.41
C SER A 140 5.37 18.89 -15.60
N ASP A 141 6.09 19.25 -14.53
CA ASP A 141 7.53 19.53 -14.58
C ASP A 141 8.36 18.30 -14.11
N PRO A 142 9.06 17.61 -15.02
CA PRO A 142 9.87 16.44 -14.69
C PRO A 142 11.10 16.75 -13.81
N ILE A 143 11.51 18.01 -13.66
CA ILE A 143 12.75 18.38 -12.95
C ILE A 143 12.42 18.97 -11.57
N LEU A 144 11.14 19.11 -11.23
CA LEU A 144 10.71 19.63 -9.94
C LEU A 144 11.22 18.74 -8.81
N LYS A 145 11.89 19.36 -7.84
CA LYS A 145 12.41 18.62 -6.69
C LYS A 145 11.28 18.27 -5.75
N ARG A 146 11.42 17.14 -5.05
CA ARG A 146 10.42 16.68 -4.07
C ARG A 146 10.11 17.74 -3.01
N ASN A 147 11.12 18.45 -2.54
CA ASN A 147 10.99 19.49 -1.51
C ASN A 147 10.36 20.80 -2.01
N GLU A 148 10.20 20.95 -3.34
CA GLU A 148 9.53 22.09 -3.97
C GLU A 148 8.03 21.81 -4.17
N ILE A 149 7.58 20.56 -3.96
CA ILE A 149 6.18 20.17 -4.07
C ILE A 149 5.44 20.55 -2.78
N GLU A 150 4.38 21.33 -2.92
CA GLU A 150 3.51 21.66 -1.80
C GLU A 150 2.88 20.40 -1.21
N LYS A 151 2.96 20.26 0.12
CA LYS A 151 2.36 19.13 0.85
C LYS A 151 0.86 18.95 0.53
N ALA A 152 0.14 20.05 0.33
CA ALA A 152 -1.28 20.02 -0.02
C ALA A 152 -1.55 19.35 -1.39
N VAL A 153 -0.63 19.49 -2.35
CA VAL A 153 -0.72 18.80 -3.64
C VAL A 153 -0.56 17.30 -3.46
N LEU A 154 0.41 16.87 -2.65
CA LEU A 154 0.62 15.46 -2.33
C LEU A 154 -0.59 14.85 -1.61
N GLU A 155 -1.14 15.54 -0.62
CA GLU A 155 -2.29 15.06 0.16
C GLU A 155 -3.59 15.03 -0.65
N ARG A 156 -3.73 15.90 -1.65
CA ARG A 156 -4.89 15.90 -2.57
C ARG A 156 -4.88 14.71 -3.51
N HIS A 157 -3.71 14.36 -4.05
CA HIS A 157 -3.61 13.35 -5.12
C HIS A 157 -3.22 11.96 -4.62
N VAL A 158 -2.52 11.88 -3.48
CA VAL A 158 -2.13 10.62 -2.86
C VAL A 158 -2.79 10.51 -1.49
N PRO A 159 -4.07 10.11 -1.43
CA PRO A 159 -4.83 10.06 -0.19
C PRO A 159 -4.26 8.99 0.78
N PRO A 160 -4.60 9.05 2.08
CA PRO A 160 -4.05 8.15 3.10
C PRO A 160 -4.16 6.66 2.79
N GLU A 161 -5.28 6.20 2.23
CA GLU A 161 -5.52 4.83 1.82
C GLU A 161 -4.54 4.36 0.73
N LEU A 162 -4.27 5.22 -0.27
CA LEU A 162 -3.31 4.92 -1.34
C LEU A 162 -1.88 4.91 -0.81
N ARG A 163 -1.52 5.88 0.04
CA ARG A 163 -0.20 5.92 0.70
C ARG A 163 0.05 4.67 1.54
N TYR A 164 -0.99 4.21 2.25
CA TYR A 164 -0.93 2.97 3.01
C TYR A 164 -0.68 1.77 2.09
N ALA A 165 -1.51 1.62 1.05
CA ALA A 165 -1.42 0.52 0.10
C ALA A 165 -0.03 0.45 -0.57
N CYS A 166 0.46 1.58 -1.11
CA CYS A 166 1.77 1.64 -1.74
C CYS A 166 2.90 1.27 -0.78
N ARG A 167 2.80 1.63 0.49
CA ARG A 167 3.86 1.37 1.46
C ARG A 167 3.88 -0.07 1.97
N TYR A 168 2.70 -0.67 2.23
CA TYR A 168 2.61 -1.87 3.07
C TYR A 168 2.17 -3.15 2.36
N TRP A 169 1.78 -3.12 1.09
CA TRP A 169 1.28 -4.32 0.39
C TRP A 169 2.27 -5.51 0.43
N ILE A 170 3.58 -5.27 0.27
CA ILE A 170 4.61 -6.32 0.35
C ILE A 170 4.82 -6.77 1.80
N ARG A 171 4.70 -5.88 2.78
CA ARG A 171 4.76 -6.27 4.19
C ARG A 171 3.59 -7.19 4.56
N HIS A 172 2.40 -6.95 4.01
CA HIS A 172 1.29 -7.91 4.17
C HIS A 172 1.59 -9.24 3.47
N LEU A 173 2.24 -9.22 2.31
CA LEU A 173 2.72 -10.42 1.63
C LEU A 173 3.67 -11.25 2.51
N GLU A 174 4.63 -10.61 3.18
CA GLU A 174 5.59 -11.25 4.08
C GLU A 174 4.94 -11.92 5.31
N ASN A 175 3.79 -11.41 5.74
CA ASN A 175 3.03 -11.95 6.88
C ASN A 175 1.87 -12.85 6.43
N SER A 176 1.69 -13.05 5.13
CA SER A 176 0.70 -13.98 4.58
C SER A 176 1.26 -15.40 4.51
N GLY A 177 0.38 -16.39 4.48
CA GLY A 177 0.77 -17.77 4.22
C GLY A 177 1.34 -17.91 2.80
N PRO A 178 2.54 -18.49 2.59
CA PRO A 178 3.18 -18.57 1.27
C PRO A 178 2.33 -19.22 0.16
N SER A 179 1.41 -20.12 0.54
CA SER A 179 0.50 -20.83 -0.36
C SER A 179 -0.77 -20.05 -0.72
N ALA A 180 -1.05 -18.94 -0.03
CA ALA A 180 -2.23 -18.12 -0.26
C ALA A 180 -1.99 -16.96 -1.24
N ILE A 181 -0.74 -16.78 -1.68
CA ILE A 181 -0.31 -15.71 -2.58
C ILE A 181 -0.67 -16.07 -4.02
N ASP A 182 -1.48 -15.23 -4.66
CA ASP A 182 -1.69 -15.29 -6.10
C ASP A 182 -0.55 -14.53 -6.82
N TRP A 183 0.50 -15.27 -7.16
CA TRP A 183 1.67 -14.71 -7.85
C TRP A 183 1.37 -14.15 -9.23
N ARG A 184 0.33 -14.66 -9.91
CA ARG A 184 -0.10 -14.10 -11.19
C ARG A 184 -0.69 -12.71 -11.00
N GLN A 185 -1.48 -12.51 -9.94
CA GLN A 185 -1.98 -11.18 -9.59
C GLN A 185 -0.84 -10.20 -9.29
N ILE A 186 0.22 -10.65 -8.60
CA ILE A 186 1.41 -9.83 -8.34
C ILE A 186 2.12 -9.45 -9.64
N GLU A 187 2.30 -10.40 -10.55
CA GLU A 187 2.89 -10.12 -11.86
C GLU A 187 2.09 -9.11 -12.68
N ASP A 188 0.78 -9.30 -12.78
CA ASP A 188 -0.10 -8.44 -13.57
C ASP A 188 -0.11 -7.01 -13.00
N PHE A 189 -0.08 -6.88 -11.68
CA PHE A 189 0.12 -5.60 -11.01
C PHE A 189 1.48 -4.97 -11.37
N LEU A 190 2.58 -5.71 -11.28
CA LEU A 190 3.91 -5.20 -11.58
C LEU A 190 4.06 -4.77 -13.04
N LYS A 191 3.48 -5.53 -13.99
CA LYS A 191 3.45 -5.18 -15.42
C LYS A 191 2.74 -3.86 -15.66
N SER A 192 1.70 -3.56 -14.89
CA SER A 192 0.81 -2.42 -15.14
C SER A 192 1.18 -1.18 -14.32
N HIS A 193 1.59 -1.37 -13.07
CA HIS A 193 1.70 -0.29 -12.07
C HIS A 193 3.06 -0.16 -11.40
N PHE A 194 4.09 -0.95 -11.73
CA PHE A 194 5.39 -0.84 -11.06
C PHE A 194 5.96 0.59 -11.07
N LEU A 195 5.92 1.28 -12.22
CA LEU A 195 6.42 2.64 -12.34
C LEU A 195 5.56 3.66 -11.59
N HIS A 196 4.23 3.49 -11.60
CA HIS A 196 3.30 4.35 -10.84
C HIS A 196 3.49 4.17 -9.33
N TRP A 197 3.69 2.93 -8.89
CA TRP A 197 3.97 2.61 -7.49
C TRP A 197 5.30 3.24 -7.06
N LEU A 198 6.35 3.06 -7.87
CA LEU A 198 7.66 3.63 -7.62
C LEU A 198 7.64 5.17 -7.62
N GLU A 199 6.82 5.80 -8.47
CA GLU A 199 6.55 7.25 -8.47
C GLU A 199 6.04 7.71 -7.11
N VAL A 200 4.98 7.08 -6.59
CA VAL A 200 4.43 7.41 -5.26
C VAL A 200 5.47 7.18 -4.16
N MET A 201 6.17 6.05 -4.18
CA MET A 201 7.22 5.79 -3.18
C MET A 201 8.30 6.87 -3.19
N SER A 202 8.64 7.39 -4.36
CA SER A 202 9.65 8.45 -4.51
C SER A 202 9.14 9.81 -4.04
N LEU A 203 7.89 10.17 -4.37
CA LEU A 203 7.22 11.38 -3.90
C LEU A 203 7.22 11.50 -2.37
N PHE A 204 7.13 10.37 -1.67
CA PHE A 204 7.17 10.31 -0.20
C PHE A 204 8.56 10.01 0.39
N GLY A 205 9.61 9.98 -0.44
CA GLY A 205 10.98 9.74 0.00
C GLY A 205 11.23 8.35 0.58
N ARG A 206 10.59 7.36 -0.01
CA ARG A 206 10.62 5.96 0.42
C ARG A 206 11.30 5.04 -0.59
N VAL A 207 12.20 5.58 -1.43
CA VAL A 207 12.91 4.78 -2.46
C VAL A 207 13.74 3.66 -1.83
N SER A 208 14.33 3.90 -0.66
CA SER A 208 15.04 2.88 0.11
C SER A 208 14.11 1.74 0.56
N GLU A 209 12.90 2.07 1.03
CA GLU A 209 11.85 1.08 1.34
C GLU A 209 11.46 0.30 0.07
N THR A 210 11.42 0.93 -1.11
CA THR A 210 11.14 0.22 -2.38
C THR A 210 12.20 -0.83 -2.71
N ILE A 211 13.49 -0.56 -2.48
CA ILE A 211 14.56 -1.55 -2.69
C ILE A 211 14.41 -2.74 -1.73
N TYR A 212 14.09 -2.47 -0.47
CA TYR A 212 13.80 -3.51 0.52
C TYR A 212 12.61 -4.36 0.07
N ASN A 213 11.51 -3.71 -0.31
CA ASN A 213 10.30 -4.32 -0.83
C ASN A 213 10.53 -5.23 -2.04
N ILE A 214 11.30 -4.78 -3.05
CA ILE A 214 11.67 -5.63 -4.20
C ILE A 214 12.50 -6.84 -3.75
N THR A 215 13.39 -6.66 -2.77
CA THR A 215 14.20 -7.77 -2.21
C THR A 215 13.34 -8.76 -1.41
N GLY A 216 12.31 -8.28 -0.71
CA GLY A 216 11.30 -9.09 -0.04
C GLY A 216 10.54 -9.95 -1.05
N LEU A 217 10.05 -9.36 -2.14
CA LEU A 217 9.39 -10.08 -3.24
C LEU A 217 10.29 -11.17 -3.85
N GLN A 218 11.57 -10.88 -4.08
CA GLN A 218 12.53 -11.87 -4.58
C GLN A 218 12.71 -13.05 -3.62
N SER A 219 12.74 -12.79 -2.32
CA SER A 219 12.89 -13.82 -1.29
C SER A 219 11.63 -14.68 -1.18
N LEU A 220 10.46 -14.05 -1.16
CA LEU A 220 9.17 -14.73 -1.10
C LEU A 220 8.93 -15.59 -2.33
N GLY A 221 9.24 -15.10 -3.53
CA GLY A 221 9.09 -15.89 -4.77
C GLY A 221 9.93 -17.17 -4.76
N LYS A 222 11.13 -17.14 -4.16
CA LYS A 222 11.98 -18.33 -3.99
C LYS A 222 11.41 -19.30 -2.97
N VAL A 223 10.89 -18.80 -1.83
CA VAL A 223 10.31 -19.64 -0.77
C VAL A 223 9.01 -20.31 -1.23
N SER A 224 8.22 -19.61 -2.04
CA SER A 224 6.96 -20.12 -2.60
C SER A 224 7.16 -20.99 -3.86
N ASP A 225 8.40 -21.26 -4.27
CA ASP A 225 8.74 -22.05 -5.48
C ASP A 225 8.03 -21.54 -6.75
N VAL A 226 8.02 -20.22 -6.94
CA VAL A 226 7.32 -19.57 -8.05
C VAL A 226 8.04 -19.82 -9.35
N GLU A 227 7.44 -20.63 -10.23
CA GLU A 227 7.94 -20.90 -11.57
C GLU A 227 7.60 -19.76 -12.55
N SER A 228 8.14 -18.57 -12.29
CA SER A 228 8.02 -17.42 -13.20
C SER A 228 9.38 -16.82 -13.56
N PRO A 229 9.93 -17.18 -14.73
CA PRO A 229 11.14 -16.56 -15.26
C PRO A 229 10.97 -15.04 -15.43
N TRP A 230 9.80 -14.62 -15.94
CA TRP A 230 9.50 -13.20 -16.14
C TRP A 230 9.56 -12.41 -14.83
N LEU A 231 8.94 -12.91 -13.75
CA LEU A 231 8.92 -12.20 -12.47
C LEU A 231 10.33 -12.11 -11.87
N THR A 232 11.10 -13.19 -11.97
CA THR A 232 12.48 -13.24 -11.46
C THR A 232 13.37 -12.22 -12.18
N ASP A 233 13.33 -12.21 -13.51
CA ASP A 233 14.11 -11.28 -14.34
C ASP A 233 13.65 -9.83 -14.13
N PHE A 234 12.33 -9.62 -14.08
CA PHE A 234 11.74 -8.30 -13.84
C PHE A 234 12.16 -7.72 -12.49
N LEU A 235 12.08 -8.49 -11.39
CA LEU A 235 12.46 -8.01 -10.07
C LEU A 235 13.96 -7.73 -9.97
N HIS A 236 14.78 -8.54 -10.65
CA HIS A 236 16.22 -8.28 -10.76
C HIS A 236 16.50 -6.95 -11.48
N ASP A 237 15.89 -6.74 -12.65
CA ASP A 237 16.02 -5.52 -13.43
C ASP A 237 15.47 -4.30 -12.68
N ALA A 238 14.30 -4.43 -12.03
CA ALA A 238 13.67 -3.41 -11.22
C ALA A 238 14.58 -2.95 -10.08
N LYS A 239 15.20 -3.89 -9.35
CA LYS A 239 16.13 -3.58 -8.27
C LYS A 239 17.34 -2.80 -8.78
N HIS A 240 17.98 -3.27 -9.85
CA HIS A 240 19.12 -2.58 -10.48
C HIS A 240 18.74 -1.20 -10.99
N PHE A 241 17.56 -1.08 -11.58
CA PHE A 241 17.01 0.18 -12.07
C PHE A 241 16.86 1.20 -10.93
N VAL A 242 16.22 0.82 -9.82
CA VAL A 242 16.03 1.71 -8.67
C VAL A 242 17.37 2.09 -8.04
N LEU A 243 18.28 1.13 -7.86
CA LEU A 243 19.62 1.39 -7.30
C LEU A 243 20.44 2.35 -8.17
N LYS A 244 20.46 2.14 -9.49
CA LYS A 244 21.22 2.97 -10.43
C LYS A 244 20.71 4.41 -10.49
N ASN A 245 19.41 4.60 -10.27
CA ASN A 245 18.76 5.90 -10.31
C ASN A 245 18.44 6.44 -8.91
N PHE A 246 18.98 5.85 -7.83
CA PHE A 246 18.58 6.14 -6.46
C PHE A 246 18.69 7.63 -6.10
N GLN A 247 19.82 8.27 -6.43
CA GLN A 247 20.03 9.70 -6.12
C GLN A 247 19.01 10.59 -6.82
N ILE A 248 18.74 10.33 -8.10
CA ILE A 248 17.72 11.06 -8.86
C ILE A 248 16.35 10.79 -8.25
N ALA A 249 16.11 9.55 -7.84
CA ALA A 249 14.83 9.11 -7.32
C ALA A 249 14.51 9.67 -5.93
N ASP A 250 15.53 9.92 -5.13
CA ASP A 250 15.36 10.50 -3.81
C ASP A 250 15.23 12.04 -3.85
N GLU A 251 15.76 12.70 -4.89
CA GLU A 251 15.80 14.17 -4.96
C GLU A 251 14.73 14.79 -5.88
N VAL A 252 14.41 14.15 -7.01
CA VAL A 252 13.61 14.72 -8.10
C VAL A 252 12.37 13.85 -8.37
N PHE A 253 11.27 14.43 -8.88
CA PHE A 253 10.10 13.70 -9.34
C PHE A 253 10.35 12.96 -10.67
N ILE A 254 9.96 11.69 -10.80
CA ILE A 254 10.70 10.78 -11.70
C ILE A 254 9.88 10.05 -12.75
N ALA A 255 8.55 10.03 -12.69
CA ALA A 255 7.78 9.32 -13.71
C ALA A 255 7.97 9.90 -15.12
N GLN A 256 8.12 11.23 -15.23
CA GLN A 256 8.35 11.87 -16.53
C GLN A 256 9.83 11.82 -16.98
N VAL A 257 10.78 11.82 -16.04
CA VAL A 257 12.22 11.69 -16.34
C VAL A 257 12.55 10.27 -16.83
N TRP A 258 11.94 9.25 -16.25
CA TRP A 258 12.25 7.85 -16.56
C TRP A 258 11.88 7.42 -17.98
N CYS A 259 10.81 7.99 -18.55
CA CYS A 259 10.44 7.74 -19.95
C CYS A 259 11.31 8.53 -20.94
N SER A 260 11.93 9.61 -20.48
CA SER A 260 12.68 10.56 -21.30
C SER A 260 14.19 10.32 -21.28
N HIS A 261 14.72 9.65 -20.25
CA HIS A 261 16.16 9.55 -20.01
C HIS A 261 16.87 8.51 -20.91
N PRO A 262 17.93 8.88 -21.67
CA PRO A 262 18.64 7.98 -22.57
C PRO A 262 19.23 6.72 -21.90
N ARG A 263 19.57 6.78 -20.60
CA ARG A 263 20.07 5.61 -19.84
C ARG A 263 18.98 4.61 -19.47
N CYS A 264 17.71 5.03 -19.45
CA CYS A 264 16.55 4.13 -19.37
C CYS A 264 16.25 3.53 -20.76
N ARG A 265 16.58 4.25 -21.84
CA ARG A 265 16.51 3.74 -23.23
C ARG A 265 17.61 2.72 -23.57
N SER A 266 18.65 2.54 -22.76
CA SER A 266 19.74 1.60 -23.05
C SER A 266 19.69 0.28 -22.27
N SER A 267 18.86 0.14 -21.23
CA SER A 267 18.65 -1.13 -20.54
C SER A 267 17.78 -2.04 -21.41
N GLY A 268 18.33 -3.12 -21.94
CA GLY A 268 17.63 -4.09 -22.80
C GLY A 268 16.72 -5.08 -22.07
N GLY A 269 16.18 -4.73 -20.90
CA GLY A 269 15.49 -5.66 -19.99
C GLY A 269 13.95 -5.65 -20.07
N CYS A 270 13.31 -6.51 -19.27
CA CYS A 270 11.84 -6.71 -19.24
C CYS A 270 11.06 -5.42 -18.95
N LEU A 271 11.65 -4.46 -18.22
CA LEU A 271 11.06 -3.13 -17.99
C LEU A 271 10.72 -2.39 -19.29
N LYS A 272 11.48 -2.56 -20.37
CA LYS A 272 11.15 -1.97 -21.68
C LYS A 272 9.98 -2.66 -22.37
N GLN A 273 9.85 -3.97 -22.20
CA GLN A 273 8.82 -4.77 -22.86
C GLN A 273 7.45 -4.56 -22.22
N SER A 274 7.42 -4.37 -20.90
CA SER A 274 6.19 -4.09 -20.14
C SER A 274 5.70 -2.65 -20.30
N PHE A 275 6.58 -1.69 -20.61
CA PHE A 275 6.23 -0.28 -20.79
C PHE A 275 6.72 0.26 -22.16
N PRO A 276 6.10 -0.15 -23.29
CA PRO A 276 6.47 0.33 -24.62
C PRO A 276 6.11 1.82 -24.83
N LEU A 277 6.71 2.40 -25.87
CA LEU A 277 6.85 3.82 -26.25
C LEU A 277 5.60 4.75 -26.25
N SER A 278 4.41 4.32 -25.81
CA SER A 278 3.28 5.24 -25.60
C SER A 278 3.57 6.30 -24.52
N TYR A 279 4.61 6.09 -23.72
CA TYR A 279 5.16 7.07 -22.79
C TYR A 279 5.94 8.22 -23.47
N ALA A 280 6.38 8.06 -24.73
CA ALA A 280 7.24 9.00 -25.44
C ALA A 280 6.51 9.97 -26.39
N SER A 281 5.21 9.78 -26.65
CA SER A 281 4.48 10.51 -27.70
C SER A 281 3.87 11.85 -27.27
N CYS A 282 4.09 12.32 -26.04
CA CYS A 282 3.54 13.59 -25.56
C CYS A 282 4.63 14.58 -25.13
N HIS A 283 5.63 14.81 -25.98
CA HIS A 283 6.41 16.05 -25.97
C HIS A 283 7.02 16.24 -27.37
N GLU A 284 6.21 16.68 -28.33
CA GLU A 284 6.78 17.66 -29.25
C GLU A 284 7.00 18.93 -28.43
N PRO A 285 8.25 19.41 -28.31
CA PRO A 285 8.52 20.63 -27.58
C PRO A 285 7.89 21.79 -28.35
N SER A 286 6.76 22.28 -27.87
CA SER A 286 6.17 23.56 -28.27
C SER A 286 7.12 24.70 -27.87
N LYS A 287 8.19 24.89 -28.65
CA LYS A 287 9.13 26.03 -28.75
C LYS A 287 9.71 26.66 -27.46
N CYS A 288 9.32 26.24 -26.26
CA CYS A 288 9.71 26.84 -24.99
C CYS A 288 10.91 26.11 -24.34
N GLY A 289 11.04 24.79 -24.56
CA GLY A 289 12.12 23.97 -23.98
C GLY A 289 13.52 24.25 -24.55
N ALA A 290 13.62 24.81 -25.76
CA ALA A 290 14.90 25.14 -26.39
C ALA A 290 15.61 26.34 -25.74
N GLN A 291 14.86 27.23 -25.05
CA GLN A 291 15.43 28.37 -24.33
C GLN A 291 16.01 27.96 -22.97
N ASN A 292 15.40 27.00 -22.28
CA ASN A 292 15.84 26.57 -20.95
C ASN A 292 17.09 25.67 -20.99
N TYR A 293 17.24 24.84 -22.02
CA TYR A 293 18.48 24.06 -22.23
C TYR A 293 19.70 24.95 -22.53
N ARG A 294 19.52 26.06 -23.27
CA ARG A 294 20.59 27.03 -23.54
C ARG A 294 20.97 27.85 -22.31
N ARG A 295 20.00 28.20 -21.44
CA ARG A 295 20.26 28.89 -20.17
C ARG A 295 21.06 28.03 -19.18
N SER A 296 20.73 26.74 -19.07
CA SER A 296 21.48 25.82 -18.19
C SER A 296 22.96 25.67 -18.60
N ARG A 297 23.27 25.59 -19.91
CA ARG A 297 24.66 25.59 -20.38
C ARG A 297 25.39 26.93 -20.18
N ALA A 298 24.69 28.06 -20.30
CA ALA A 298 25.30 29.38 -20.07
C ALA A 298 25.69 29.59 -18.61
N ILE A 299 24.86 29.12 -17.67
CA ILE A 299 25.14 29.19 -16.23
C ILE A 299 26.30 28.24 -15.84
N GLN A 300 26.38 27.05 -16.45
CA GLN A 300 27.50 26.13 -16.24
C GLN A 300 28.85 26.65 -16.79
N ALA A 301 28.81 27.48 -17.84
CA ALA A 301 30.01 28.09 -18.43
C ALA A 301 30.52 29.30 -17.63
N GLN A 302 29.63 30.03 -16.95
CA GLN A 302 30.00 31.16 -16.08
C GLN A 302 30.53 30.75 -14.70
N LEU A 303 30.30 29.51 -14.28
CA LEU A 303 30.80 28.97 -13.00
C LEU A 303 32.18 28.29 -13.12
N ASN A 304 32.72 28.17 -14.34
CA ASN A 304 34.01 27.53 -14.63
C ASN A 304 35.07 28.53 -15.15
N GLN A 305 34.88 29.83 -14.93
CA GLN A 305 35.86 30.91 -15.12
C GLN A 305 36.05 31.65 -13.79
#